data_AF-A0A960W5I8-F1
#
_entry.id   AF-A0A960W5I8-F1
#
_cell.length_a   1.000
_cell.length_b   1.000
_cell.length_c   1.000
_cell.angle_alpha   90.00
_cell.angle_beta   90.00
_cell.angle_gamma   90.00
#
_symmetry.space_group_name_H-M   'P 1'
#
loop_
_entity.id
_entity.type
_entity.pdbx_description
1 polymer ?
#
loop_
_entity_poly.entity_id
_entity_poly.type
_entity_poly.pdbx_seq_one_letter_code
_entity_poly.pdbx_strand_id
1 'polypeptide(L)'
;MNNEKESIEKELWNLSRKADQTRSMHGMIAENLSSKQRFVLIFITIGSAISAMLIFSKLPNEWELLPGFLSAVVFIVSLLPSTLEWNKQIQERELSLRLWGDWVREAQNFGNTELPKLTVEEAQLKLNTLNEKYRKVMEQTIPIPDSKFVKLKQRHLQKVELSKAVSKNPFKTIKSLKRELMKKFEQKCKNTT
;
A
#
# COMPACT_ATOMS: atom_id res chain seq x y z
N MET A 1 -11.56 -10.89 -36.70
CA MET A 1 -10.15 -10.87 -36.22
C MET A 1 -9.79 -9.64 -35.40
N ASN A 2 -9.98 -8.38 -35.85
CA ASN A 2 -9.65 -7.21 -35.00
C ASN A 2 -10.50 -7.12 -33.71
N ASN A 3 -11.81 -7.37 -33.79
CA ASN A 3 -12.70 -7.32 -32.62
C ASN A 3 -12.32 -8.30 -31.50
N GLU A 4 -11.80 -9.48 -31.83
CA GLU A 4 -11.44 -10.50 -30.83
C GLU A 4 -10.15 -10.12 -30.10
N LYS A 5 -9.14 -9.62 -30.82
CA LYS A 5 -7.92 -9.09 -30.21
C LYS A 5 -8.20 -7.87 -29.32
N GLU A 6 -9.07 -6.98 -29.77
CA GLU A 6 -9.50 -5.83 -28.96
C GLU A 6 -10.23 -6.27 -27.69
N SER A 7 -11.04 -7.33 -27.75
CA SER A 7 -11.69 -7.91 -26.56
C SER A 7 -10.67 -8.48 -25.58
N ILE A 8 -9.71 -9.26 -26.07
CA ILE A 8 -8.60 -9.82 -25.27
C ILE A 8 -7.81 -8.69 -24.59
N GLU A 9 -7.44 -7.66 -25.36
CA GLU A 9 -6.71 -6.50 -24.84
C GLU A 9 -7.50 -5.78 -23.75
N LYS A 10 -8.80 -5.56 -23.96
CA LYS A 10 -9.67 -4.90 -22.99
C LYS A 10 -9.80 -5.70 -21.69
N GLU A 11 -9.93 -7.02 -21.79
CA GLU A 11 -9.98 -7.91 -20.62
C GLU A 11 -8.66 -7.87 -19.84
N LEU A 12 -7.54 -8.02 -20.54
CA LEU A 12 -6.20 -7.96 -19.97
C LEU A 12 -5.96 -6.65 -19.20
N TRP A 13 -6.27 -5.51 -19.81
CA TRP A 13 -6.08 -4.20 -19.17
C TRP A 13 -7.05 -3.95 -18.00
N ASN A 14 -8.24 -4.54 -18.03
CA ASN A 14 -9.16 -4.50 -16.89
C ASN A 14 -8.57 -5.26 -15.70
N LEU A 15 -8.04 -6.46 -15.92
CA LEU A 15 -7.40 -7.26 -14.87
C LEU A 15 -6.10 -6.60 -14.38
N SER A 16 -5.26 -6.11 -15.30
CA SER A 16 -4.04 -5.34 -14.99
C SER A 16 -4.32 -4.16 -14.07
N ARG A 17 -5.36 -3.38 -14.35
CA ARG A 17 -5.77 -2.24 -13.52
C ARG A 17 -6.24 -2.68 -12.13
N LYS A 18 -7.02 -3.75 -12.03
CA LYS A 18 -7.49 -4.29 -10.75
C LYS A 18 -6.31 -4.79 -9.91
N ALA A 19 -5.39 -5.54 -10.52
CA ALA A 19 -4.19 -6.04 -9.87
C ALA A 19 -3.28 -4.91 -9.39
N ASP A 20 -3.04 -3.87 -10.21
CA ASP A 20 -2.22 -2.72 -9.80
C ASP A 20 -2.86 -1.94 -8.64
N GLN A 21 -4.19 -1.76 -8.68
CA GLN A 21 -4.93 -1.18 -7.58
C GLN A 21 -4.74 -2.01 -6.30
N THR A 22 -4.95 -3.33 -6.36
CA THR A 22 -4.76 -4.26 -5.24
C THR A 22 -3.33 -4.20 -4.69
N ARG A 23 -2.32 -4.29 -5.57
CA ARG A 23 -0.90 -4.12 -5.23
C ARG A 23 -0.64 -2.85 -4.43
N SER A 24 -1.16 -1.72 -4.92
CA SER A 24 -1.02 -0.42 -4.27
C SER A 24 -1.69 -0.40 -2.89
N MET A 25 -2.81 -1.08 -2.70
CA MET A 25 -3.48 -1.16 -1.40
C MET A 25 -2.66 -1.96 -0.39
N HIS A 26 -2.11 -3.11 -0.78
CA HIS A 26 -1.23 -3.90 0.08
C HIS A 26 -0.01 -3.09 0.52
N GLY A 27 0.62 -2.34 -0.40
CA GLY A 27 1.73 -1.46 -0.08
C GLY A 27 1.36 -0.38 0.95
N MET A 28 0.23 0.29 0.76
CA MET A 28 -0.24 1.31 1.71
C MET A 28 -0.55 0.74 3.11
N ILE A 29 -1.03 -0.50 3.19
CA ILE A 29 -1.28 -1.17 4.48
C ILE A 29 0.06 -1.50 5.16
N ALA A 30 1.00 -2.09 4.42
CA ALA A 30 2.33 -2.43 4.92
C ALA A 30 3.05 -1.18 5.44
N GLU A 31 3.13 -0.11 4.63
CA GLU A 31 3.75 1.17 5.02
C GLU A 31 3.17 1.75 6.31
N ASN A 32 1.85 1.69 6.47
CA ASN A 32 1.18 2.19 7.67
C ASN A 32 1.51 1.34 8.91
N LEU A 33 1.57 0.01 8.78
CA LEU A 33 1.98 -0.88 9.87
C LEU A 33 3.45 -0.65 10.24
N SER A 34 4.34 -0.59 9.24
CA SER A 34 5.76 -0.31 9.45
C SER A 34 5.99 1.05 10.12
N SER A 35 5.21 2.06 9.75
CA SER A 35 5.27 3.38 10.39
C SER A 35 4.86 3.34 11.87
N LYS A 36 3.79 2.61 12.21
CA LYS A 36 3.37 2.41 13.60
C LYS A 36 4.42 1.65 14.40
N GLN A 37 4.99 0.59 13.83
CA GLN A 37 6.07 -0.16 14.45
C GLN A 37 7.29 0.72 14.73
N ARG A 38 7.69 1.54 13.74
CA ARG A 38 8.80 2.47 13.90
C ARG A 38 8.55 3.49 15.00
N PHE A 39 7.33 4.03 15.09
CA PHE A 39 6.95 4.97 16.15
C PHE A 39 7.03 4.33 17.54
N VAL A 40 6.52 3.11 17.68
CA VAL A 40 6.62 2.34 18.94
C VAL A 40 8.08 2.09 19.31
N LEU A 41 8.92 1.70 18.34
CA LEU A 41 10.35 1.50 18.59
C LEU A 41 11.04 2.78 19.05
N ILE A 42 10.79 3.92 18.40
CA ILE A 42 11.33 5.23 18.81
C ILE A 42 10.90 5.56 20.25
N PHE A 43 9.62 5.35 20.58
CA PHE A 43 9.11 5.56 21.92
C PHE A 43 9.84 4.69 22.96
N ILE A 44 10.04 3.41 22.66
CA ILE A 44 10.77 2.49 23.55
C ILE A 44 12.22 2.94 23.73
N THR A 45 12.91 3.29 22.64
CA THR A 45 14.31 3.73 22.71
C THR A 45 14.48 4.99 23.55
N ILE A 46 13.68 6.02 23.29
CA ILE A 46 13.74 7.29 24.03
C ILE A 46 13.30 7.08 25.48
N GLY A 47 12.19 6.36 25.68
CA GLY A 47 11.64 6.08 27.01
C GLY A 47 12.63 5.31 27.88
N SER A 48 13.27 4.26 27.34
CA SER A 48 14.32 3.51 28.04
C SER A 48 15.52 4.39 28.41
N ALA A 49 15.96 5.26 27.49
CA ALA A 49 17.06 6.18 27.76
C ALA A 49 16.73 7.17 28.89
N ILE A 50 15.53 7.76 28.87
CA ILE A 50 15.06 8.67 29.91
C ILE A 50 14.94 7.94 31.25
N SER A 51 14.31 6.75 31.26
CA SER A 51 14.22 5.92 32.47
C SER A 51 15.59 5.64 33.08
N ALA A 52 16.57 5.23 32.25
CA ALA A 52 17.92 4.97 32.71
C ALA A 52 18.58 6.23 33.32
N MET A 53 18.47 7.39 32.65
CA MET A 53 19.00 8.65 33.19
C MET A 53 18.37 9.01 34.53
N LEU A 54 17.04 8.85 34.66
CA LEU A 54 16.33 9.17 35.89
C LEU A 54 16.72 8.26 37.05
N ILE A 55 16.93 6.95 36.80
CA ILE A 55 17.43 6.00 37.79
C ILE A 55 18.78 6.47 38.38
N PHE A 56 19.68 6.99 37.54
CA PHE A 56 21.00 7.45 38.00
C PHE A 56 21.01 8.89 38.56
N SER A 57 19.96 9.67 38.32
CA SER A 57 19.93 11.10 38.68
C SER A 57 19.74 11.41 40.17
N LYS A 58 19.52 10.40 41.03
CA LYS A 58 19.22 10.56 42.47
C LYS A 58 18.12 11.60 42.73
N LEU A 59 16.93 11.32 42.20
CA LEU A 59 15.75 12.18 42.36
C LEU A 59 15.37 12.37 43.85
N PRO A 60 14.73 13.49 44.21
CA PRO A 60 14.14 13.67 45.53
C PRO A 60 13.11 12.58 45.85
N ASN A 61 12.90 12.27 47.14
CA ASN A 61 11.99 11.21 47.61
C ASN A 61 10.58 11.29 47.01
N GLU A 62 10.06 12.50 46.76
CA GLU A 62 8.74 12.72 46.14
C GLU A 62 8.61 12.11 44.74
N TRP A 63 9.73 11.91 44.04
CA TRP A 63 9.79 11.44 42.64
C TRP A 63 10.49 10.09 42.48
N GLU A 64 10.82 9.42 43.58
CA GLU A 64 11.60 8.17 43.57
C GLU A 64 10.90 7.03 42.78
N LEU A 65 9.56 7.04 42.72
CA LEU A 65 8.78 6.05 41.98
C LEU A 65 8.65 6.35 40.48
N LEU A 66 8.97 7.58 40.04
CA LEU A 66 8.81 8.00 38.65
C LEU A 66 9.60 7.13 37.64
N PRO A 67 10.88 6.79 37.88
CA PRO A 67 11.65 5.97 36.95
C PRO A 67 11.09 4.54 36.84
N GLY A 68 10.60 3.98 37.94
CA GLY A 68 9.96 2.66 37.97
C GLY A 68 8.65 2.66 37.16
N PHE A 69 7.81 3.68 37.35
CA PHE A 69 6.59 3.84 36.57
C PHE A 69 6.87 4.00 35.07
N LEU A 70 7.80 4.88 34.70
CA LEU A 70 8.16 5.11 33.30
C LEU A 70 8.70 3.83 32.65
N SER A 71 9.54 3.07 33.36
CA SER A 71 10.07 1.78 32.90
C SER A 71 8.95 0.76 32.69
N ALA A 72 7.96 0.70 33.59
CA ALA A 72 6.80 -0.18 33.44
C ALA A 72 5.97 0.17 32.19
N VAL A 73 5.74 1.46 31.93
CA VAL A 73 5.02 1.93 30.73
C VAL A 73 5.77 1.55 29.46
N VAL A 74 7.08 1.80 29.41
CA VAL A 74 7.94 1.43 28.27
C VAL A 74 7.90 -0.08 28.03
N PHE A 75 7.97 -0.87 29.10
CA PHE A 75 7.88 -2.33 29.01
C PHE A 75 6.54 -2.78 28.42
N ILE A 76 5.41 -2.26 28.89
CA ILE A 76 4.08 -2.60 28.36
C ILE A 76 4.00 -2.26 26.87
N VAL A 77 4.45 -1.06 26.47
CA VAL A 77 4.44 -0.63 25.07
C VAL A 77 5.37 -1.50 24.21
N SER A 78 6.47 -2.02 24.78
CA SER A 78 7.39 -2.92 24.08
C SER A 78 6.78 -4.27 23.68
N LEU A 79 5.70 -4.70 24.35
CA LEU A 79 5.00 -5.93 24.02
C LEU A 79 4.01 -5.77 22.85
N LEU A 80 3.61 -4.55 22.50
CA LEU A 80 2.60 -4.29 21.46
C LEU A 80 2.98 -4.85 20.07
N PRO A 81 4.20 -4.67 19.53
CA PRO A 81 4.54 -5.17 18.21
C PRO A 81 4.48 -6.71 18.10
N SER A 82 4.82 -7.40 19.19
CA SER A 82 4.77 -8.86 19.27
C SER A 82 3.33 -9.37 19.39
N THR A 83 2.58 -8.83 20.35
CA THR A 83 1.18 -9.22 20.61
C THR A 83 0.26 -8.97 19.42
N LEU A 84 0.50 -7.92 18.64
CA LEU A 84 -0.31 -7.59 17.45
C LEU A 84 0.24 -8.20 16.15
N GLU A 85 1.30 -9.01 16.23
CA GLU A 85 1.94 -9.68 15.09
C GLU A 85 2.27 -8.72 13.92
N TRP A 86 2.68 -7.47 14.21
CA TRP A 86 2.89 -6.46 13.16
C TRP A 86 3.90 -6.88 12.10
N ASN A 87 5.01 -7.52 12.52
CA ASN A 87 6.02 -8.04 11.60
C ASN A 87 5.45 -9.03 10.60
N LYS A 88 4.66 -9.99 11.07
CA LYS A 88 4.04 -11.01 10.21
C LYS A 88 3.04 -10.38 9.25
N GLN A 89 2.17 -9.49 9.73
CA GLN A 89 1.25 -8.76 8.85
C GLN A 89 1.98 -7.93 7.79
N ILE A 90 3.09 -7.27 8.13
CA ILE A 90 3.91 -6.53 7.17
C ILE A 90 4.47 -7.48 6.12
N GLN A 91 5.09 -8.59 6.53
CA GLN A 91 5.68 -9.60 5.63
C GLN A 91 4.64 -10.20 4.68
N GLU A 92 3.46 -10.57 5.17
CA GLU A 92 2.37 -11.10 4.33
C GLU A 92 1.88 -10.07 3.31
N ARG A 93 1.81 -8.78 3.70
CA ARG A 93 1.43 -7.69 2.79
C ARG A 93 2.52 -7.40 1.76
N GLU A 94 3.80 -7.47 2.14
CA GLU A 94 4.93 -7.33 1.22
C GLU A 94 5.01 -8.49 0.23
N LEU A 95 4.78 -9.73 0.69
CA LEU A 95 4.65 -10.89 -0.20
C LEU A 95 3.53 -10.68 -1.20
N SER A 96 2.35 -10.26 -0.73
CA SER A 96 1.21 -9.94 -1.61
C SER A 96 1.57 -8.87 -2.64
N LEU A 97 2.30 -7.83 -2.24
CA LEU A 97 2.76 -6.77 -3.14
C LEU A 97 3.70 -7.31 -4.23
N ARG A 98 4.61 -8.23 -3.88
CA ARG A 98 5.51 -8.88 -4.84
C ARG A 98 4.72 -9.73 -5.84
N LEU A 99 3.85 -10.62 -5.36
CA LEU A 99 3.03 -11.48 -6.21
C LEU A 99 2.18 -10.69 -7.21
N TRP A 100 1.47 -9.65 -6.73
CA TRP A 100 0.71 -8.77 -7.61
C TRP A 100 1.60 -7.96 -8.55
N GLY A 101 2.78 -7.54 -8.10
CA GLY A 101 3.75 -6.82 -8.92
C GLY A 101 4.30 -7.64 -10.08
N ASP A 102 4.64 -8.91 -9.82
CA ASP A 102 5.13 -9.83 -10.84
C ASP A 102 4.03 -10.16 -11.85
N TRP A 103 2.79 -10.40 -11.38
CA TRP A 103 1.66 -10.62 -12.28
C TRP A 103 1.36 -9.39 -13.16
N VAL A 104 1.35 -8.18 -12.59
CA VAL A 104 1.16 -6.93 -13.36
C VAL A 104 2.26 -6.77 -14.42
N ARG A 105 3.51 -7.07 -14.08
CA ARG A 105 4.64 -6.99 -15.03
C ARG A 105 4.45 -8.00 -16.17
N GLU A 106 4.04 -9.22 -15.87
CA GLU A 106 3.75 -10.24 -16.88
C GLU A 106 2.59 -9.82 -17.80
N ALA A 107 1.50 -9.30 -17.22
CA ALA A 107 0.35 -8.81 -17.99
C ALA A 107 0.72 -7.62 -18.90
N GLN A 108 1.56 -6.70 -18.43
CA GLN A 108 2.06 -5.57 -19.23
C GLN A 108 3.01 -6.02 -20.35
N ASN A 109 3.88 -7.01 -20.10
CA ASN A 109 4.75 -7.58 -21.13
C ASN A 109 3.93 -8.25 -22.23
N PHE A 110 2.94 -9.05 -21.82
CA PHE A 110 2.02 -9.69 -22.74
C PHE A 110 1.27 -8.65 -23.60
N GLY A 111 0.62 -7.67 -22.97
CA GLY A 111 -0.19 -6.67 -23.69
C GLY A 111 0.63 -5.76 -24.62
N ASN A 112 1.79 -5.29 -24.17
CA ASN A 112 2.58 -4.31 -24.94
C ASN A 112 3.51 -4.93 -25.98
N THR A 113 3.97 -6.18 -25.78
CA THR A 113 5.09 -6.75 -26.57
C THR A 113 4.73 -8.04 -27.29
N GLU A 114 3.96 -8.93 -26.65
CA GLU A 114 3.63 -10.25 -27.20
C GLU A 114 2.34 -10.22 -28.03
N LEU A 115 1.27 -9.58 -27.51
CA LEU A 115 -0.08 -9.56 -28.09
C LEU A 115 -0.12 -9.09 -29.57
N PRO A 116 0.64 -8.07 -30.00
CA PRO A 116 0.65 -7.66 -31.41
C PRO A 116 1.20 -8.74 -32.36
N LYS A 117 2.08 -9.61 -31.86
CA LYS A 117 2.83 -10.60 -32.64
C LYS A 117 2.14 -11.96 -32.74
N LEU A 118 1.24 -12.25 -31.81
CA LEU A 118 0.57 -13.54 -31.69
C LEU A 118 -0.67 -13.64 -32.59
N THR A 119 -1.05 -14.86 -32.95
CA THR A 119 -2.37 -15.14 -33.52
C THR A 119 -3.47 -14.97 -32.46
N VAL A 120 -4.74 -14.93 -32.87
CA VAL A 120 -5.88 -14.78 -31.94
C VAL A 120 -5.96 -15.97 -30.97
N GLU A 121 -5.74 -17.18 -31.47
CA GLU A 121 -5.81 -18.42 -30.71
C GLU A 121 -4.69 -18.48 -29.65
N GLU A 122 -3.45 -18.15 -30.02
CA GLU A 122 -2.32 -18.08 -29.10
C GLU A 122 -2.51 -17.00 -28.04
N ALA A 123 -3.02 -15.83 -28.44
CA ALA A 123 -3.32 -14.74 -27.51
C ALA A 123 -4.39 -15.15 -26.50
N GLN A 124 -5.43 -15.87 -26.92
CA GLN A 124 -6.48 -16.36 -26.03
C GLN A 124 -5.93 -17.41 -25.05
N LEU A 125 -5.09 -18.34 -25.52
CA LEU A 125 -4.45 -19.35 -24.66
C LEU A 125 -3.56 -18.69 -23.59
N LYS A 126 -2.80 -17.66 -23.98
CA LYS A 126 -1.95 -16.89 -23.07
C LYS A 126 -2.78 -16.09 -22.07
N LEU A 127 -3.88 -15.47 -22.49
CA LEU A 127 -4.82 -14.79 -21.60
C LEU A 127 -5.42 -15.76 -20.57
N ASN A 128 -5.85 -16.95 -20.99
CA ASN A 128 -6.36 -17.98 -20.08
C ASN A 128 -5.30 -18.38 -19.03
N THR A 129 -4.05 -18.56 -19.46
CA THR A 129 -2.92 -18.83 -18.55
C THR A 129 -2.71 -17.69 -17.54
N LEU A 130 -2.78 -16.43 -17.99
CA LEU A 130 -2.69 -15.27 -17.09
C LEU A 130 -3.87 -15.18 -16.12
N ASN A 131 -5.07 -15.56 -16.57
CA ASN A 131 -6.28 -15.63 -15.75
C ASN A 131 -6.15 -16.69 -14.64
N GLU A 132 -5.61 -17.87 -14.94
CA GLU A 132 -5.30 -18.88 -13.93
C GLU A 132 -4.26 -18.39 -12.92
N LYS A 133 -3.18 -17.76 -13.40
CA LYS A 133 -2.18 -17.14 -12.52
C LYS A 133 -2.78 -16.05 -11.65
N TYR A 134 -3.68 -15.22 -12.20
CA TYR A 134 -4.39 -14.19 -11.45
C TYR A 134 -5.19 -14.80 -10.29
N ARG A 135 -5.93 -15.89 -10.55
CA ARG A 135 -6.68 -16.62 -9.51
C ARG A 135 -5.76 -17.17 -8.44
N LYS A 136 -4.65 -17.81 -8.82
CA LYS A 136 -3.64 -18.32 -7.87
C LYS A 136 -3.07 -17.21 -6.99
N VAL A 137 -2.73 -16.05 -7.56
CA VAL A 137 -2.26 -14.90 -6.78
C VAL A 137 -3.35 -14.43 -5.81
N MET A 138 -4.60 -14.34 -6.27
CA MET A 138 -5.72 -13.93 -5.42
C MET A 138 -5.92 -14.87 -4.23
N GLU A 139 -5.82 -16.18 -4.44
CA GLU A 139 -5.91 -17.21 -3.38
C GLU A 139 -4.75 -17.17 -2.38
N GLN A 140 -3.54 -16.83 -2.85
CA GLN A 140 -2.35 -16.74 -2.02
C GLN A 140 -2.23 -15.43 -1.23
N THR A 141 -2.93 -14.39 -1.66
CA THR A 141 -2.84 -13.06 -1.04
C THR A 141 -3.85 -12.89 0.08
N ILE A 142 -3.42 -12.27 1.17
CA ILE A 142 -4.32 -11.98 2.29
C ILE A 142 -5.37 -10.93 1.91
N PRO A 143 -6.65 -11.12 2.27
CA PRO A 143 -7.71 -10.22 1.83
C PRO A 143 -7.52 -8.80 2.38
N ILE A 144 -8.00 -7.81 1.63
CA ILE A 144 -8.03 -6.40 2.06
C ILE A 144 -9.31 -6.21 2.88
N PRO A 145 -9.26 -5.65 4.11
CA PRO A 145 -10.46 -5.41 4.89
C PRO A 145 -11.41 -4.42 4.20
N ASP A 146 -12.69 -4.77 4.10
CA ASP A 146 -13.73 -3.95 3.44
C ASP A 146 -13.82 -2.54 4.06
N SER A 147 -13.68 -2.44 5.38
CA SER A 147 -13.66 -1.17 6.11
C SER A 147 -12.56 -0.20 5.66
N LYS A 148 -11.48 -0.74 5.07
CA LYS A 148 -10.36 0.06 4.54
C LYS A 148 -10.41 0.19 3.02
N PHE A 149 -11.13 -0.68 2.32
CA PHE A 149 -11.11 -0.80 0.87
C PHE A 149 -11.42 0.52 0.16
N VAL A 150 -12.53 1.19 0.51
CA VAL A 150 -12.94 2.44 -0.14
C VAL A 150 -11.89 3.53 0.04
N LYS A 151 -11.37 3.68 1.26
CA LYS A 151 -10.33 4.67 1.59
C LYS A 151 -9.03 4.40 0.84
N LEU A 152 -8.62 3.15 0.75
CA LEU A 152 -7.40 2.74 0.04
C LEU A 152 -7.56 2.94 -1.48
N LYS A 153 -8.72 2.58 -2.04
CA LYS A 153 -9.07 2.84 -3.44
C LYS A 153 -9.02 4.34 -3.76
N GLN A 154 -9.64 5.16 -2.91
CA GLN A 154 -9.62 6.61 -3.07
C GLN A 154 -8.17 7.15 -3.06
N ARG A 155 -7.34 6.70 -2.12
CA ARG A 155 -5.92 7.08 -2.06
C ARG A 155 -5.14 6.66 -3.30
N HIS A 156 -5.37 5.45 -3.82
CA HIS A 156 -4.75 4.98 -5.04
C HIS A 156 -5.12 5.88 -6.24
N LEU A 157 -6.41 6.18 -6.42
CA LEU A 157 -6.87 7.05 -7.50
C LEU A 157 -6.28 8.47 -7.39
N GLN A 158 -6.22 9.03 -6.18
CA GLN A 158 -5.56 10.31 -5.93
C GLN A 158 -4.07 10.27 -6.30
N LYS A 159 -3.36 9.19 -5.96
CA LYS A 159 -1.94 9.01 -6.30
C LYS A 159 -1.75 8.95 -7.82
N VAL A 160 -2.62 8.24 -8.54
CA VAL A 160 -2.58 8.14 -10.00
C VAL A 160 -2.80 9.51 -10.65
N GLU A 161 -3.84 10.25 -10.24
CA GLU A 161 -4.12 11.58 -10.80
C GLU A 161 -3.03 12.59 -10.46
N LEU A 162 -2.47 12.53 -9.24
CA LEU A 162 -1.33 13.35 -8.86
C LEU A 162 -0.11 13.03 -9.71
N SER A 163 0.17 11.74 -9.97
CA SER A 163 1.26 11.31 -10.85
C SER A 163 1.12 11.91 -12.25
N LYS A 164 -0.09 11.83 -12.84
CA LYS A 164 -0.39 12.46 -14.14
C LYS A 164 -0.18 13.97 -14.12
N ALA A 165 -0.60 14.64 -13.05
CA ALA A 165 -0.45 16.09 -12.89
C ALA A 165 1.02 16.51 -12.76
N VAL A 166 1.84 15.72 -12.07
CA VAL A 166 3.29 15.90 -11.96
C VAL A 166 3.95 15.70 -13.32
N SER A 167 3.60 14.66 -14.08
CA SER A 167 4.12 14.46 -15.43
C SER A 167 3.80 15.62 -16.37
N LYS A 168 2.63 16.26 -16.21
CA LYS A 168 2.24 17.43 -17.01
C LYS A 168 2.95 18.72 -16.58
N ASN A 169 3.25 18.88 -15.29
CA ASN A 169 3.86 20.10 -14.72
C ASN A 169 4.98 19.74 -13.73
N PRO A 170 6.17 19.32 -14.21
CA PRO A 170 7.21 18.76 -13.36
C PRO A 170 7.78 19.74 -12.33
N PHE A 171 7.77 21.05 -12.62
CA PHE A 171 8.31 22.08 -11.73
C PHE A 171 7.31 22.59 -10.68
N LYS A 172 6.03 22.21 -10.76
CA LYS A 172 5.05 22.59 -9.75
C LYS A 172 5.24 21.77 -8.49
N THR A 173 5.10 22.42 -7.34
CA THR A 173 5.12 21.71 -6.06
C THR A 173 3.93 20.75 -5.94
N ILE A 174 4.16 19.58 -5.33
CA ILE A 174 3.12 18.57 -5.08
C ILE A 174 1.92 19.16 -4.33
N LYS A 175 2.17 20.06 -3.36
CA LYS A 175 1.12 20.73 -2.59
C LYS A 175 0.22 21.60 -3.47
N SER A 176 0.79 22.30 -4.45
CA SER A 176 0.02 23.10 -5.40
C SER A 176 -0.87 22.22 -6.28
N LEU A 177 -0.29 21.18 -6.88
CA LEU A 177 -1.01 20.21 -7.73
C LEU A 177 -2.17 19.55 -6.97
N LYS A 178 -1.95 19.18 -5.71
CA LYS A 178 -2.99 18.60 -4.85
C LYS A 178 -4.17 19.56 -4.63
N ARG A 179 -3.91 20.85 -4.42
CA ARG A 179 -4.95 21.88 -4.27
C ARG A 179 -5.76 22.06 -5.57
N GLU A 180 -5.08 22.10 -6.71
CA GLU A 180 -5.74 22.20 -8.03
C GLU A 180 -6.65 21.00 -8.30
N LEU A 181 -6.17 19.78 -8.02
CA LEU A 181 -6.97 18.56 -8.16
C LEU A 181 -8.19 18.54 -7.23
N MET A 182 -8.04 18.97 -5.97
CA MET A 182 -9.16 19.05 -5.02
C MET A 182 -10.25 20.00 -5.53
N LYS A 183 -9.89 21.21 -5.96
CA LYS A 183 -10.85 22.17 -6.54
C LYS A 183 -11.58 21.59 -7.75
N LYS A 184 -10.85 20.87 -8.63
CA LYS A 184 -11.43 20.22 -9.80
C LYS A 184 -12.43 19.13 -9.42
N PHE A 185 -12.16 18.34 -8.38
CA PHE A 185 -13.09 17.31 -7.90
C PHE A 185 -14.33 17.94 -7.25
N GLU A 186 -14.17 18.97 -6.44
CA GLU A 186 -15.30 19.70 -5.84
C GLU A 186 -16.24 20.28 -6.90
N GLN A 187 -15.68 20.91 -7.95
CA GLN A 187 -16.47 21.47 -9.03
C GLN A 187 -17.20 20.39 -9.84
N LYS A 188 -16.56 19.23 -10.06
CA LYS A 188 -17.19 18.11 -10.75
C LYS A 188 -18.36 17.53 -9.94
N CYS A 189 -18.23 17.41 -8.62
CA CYS A 189 -19.30 16.94 -7.75
C CYS A 189 -20.51 17.88 -7.78
N LYS A 190 -20.28 19.21 -7.75
CA LYS A 190 -21.35 20.22 -7.83
C LYS A 190 -22.13 20.20 -9.15
N ASN A 191 -21.50 19.77 -10.24
CA ASN A 191 -22.13 19.72 -11.57
C ASN A 191 -22.89 18.39 -11.82
N THR A 192 -22.77 17.41 -10.93
CA THR A 192 -23.44 16.09 -11.01
C THR A 192 -24.60 15.93 -10.03
N THR A 193 -24.84 16.94 -9.19
CA THR A 193 -26.00 17.10 -8.30
C THR A 193 -26.93 18.14 -8.87
#